data_AF-A0A357VUF5-F1
#
_entry.id   AF-A0A357VUF5-F1
#
_cell.length_a   1.000
_cell.length_b   1.000
_cell.length_c   1.000
_cell.angle_alpha   90.00
_cell.angle_beta   90.00
_cell.angle_gamma   90.00
#
_symmetry.space_group_name_H-M   'P 1'
#
loop_
_entity.id
_entity.type
_entity.pdbx_description
1 polymer ?
#
loop_
_entity_poly.entity_id
_entity_poly.type
_entity_poly.pdbx_seq_one_letter_code
_entity_poly.pdbx_strand_id
1 'polypeptide(L)'
;MTIISTALPSGRLLKDSKDFLKKIGINVKEPANRELISYENGYTFYFPRAFDVPVYVENGVDIGICGSDVALERSNEVYIPLELPFGKCRMSI
;
A
#
# COMPACT_ATOMS: atom_id res chain seq x y z
N MET A 1 -14.93 8.25 -15.40
CA MET A 1 -14.36 6.98 -14.91
C MET A 1 -13.58 7.31 -13.66
N THR A 2 -14.03 6.85 -12.49
CA THR A 2 -13.31 7.11 -11.23
C THR A 2 -12.13 6.15 -11.18
N ILE A 3 -10.91 6.71 -11.20
CA ILE A 3 -9.67 5.94 -11.08
C ILE A 3 -9.45 5.71 -9.58
N ILE A 4 -9.35 4.44 -9.15
CA ILE A 4 -9.04 4.13 -7.75
C ILE A 4 -7.52 4.24 -7.56
N SER A 5 -7.12 4.98 -6.54
CA SER A 5 -5.73 5.18 -6.16
C SER A 5 -5.33 4.31 -4.97
N THR A 6 -4.12 3.75 -5.01
CA THR A 6 -3.63 2.84 -3.97
C THR A 6 -2.18 3.10 -3.62
N ALA A 7 -1.88 3.23 -2.33
CA ALA A 7 -0.51 3.33 -1.81
C ALA A 7 0.02 1.96 -1.38
N LEU A 8 1.05 1.47 -2.09
CA LEU A 8 1.72 0.21 -1.80
C LEU A 8 3.09 0.45 -1.17
N PRO A 9 3.43 -0.26 -0.07
CA PRO A 9 4.67 -0.03 0.65
C PRO A 9 5.83 -0.60 -0.18
N SER A 10 6.82 0.23 -0.46
CA SER A 10 8.08 -0.24 -1.03
C SER A 10 8.82 -1.20 -0.07
N GLY A 11 9.64 -2.09 -0.63
CA GLY A 11 10.44 -3.05 0.14
C GLY A 11 9.72 -4.39 0.40
N ARG A 12 9.84 -4.92 1.62
CA ARG A 12 9.47 -6.32 1.96
C ARG A 12 8.01 -6.65 1.66
N LEU A 13 7.09 -5.76 1.98
CA LEU A 13 5.64 -5.99 1.84
C LEU A 13 5.15 -5.83 0.40
N LEU A 14 5.96 -5.27 -0.51
CA LEU A 14 5.52 -4.98 -1.88
C LEU A 14 5.13 -6.26 -2.63
N LYS A 15 5.95 -7.30 -2.54
CA LYS A 15 5.69 -8.57 -3.24
C LYS A 15 4.38 -9.20 -2.78
N ASP A 16 4.20 -9.34 -1.47
CA ASP A 16 3.00 -9.95 -0.89
C ASP A 16 1.74 -9.11 -1.19
N SER A 17 1.87 -7.77 -1.19
CA SER A 17 0.79 -6.86 -1.56
C SER A 17 0.35 -7.04 -3.01
N LYS A 18 1.30 -7.15 -3.94
CA LYS A 18 1.00 -7.41 -5.36
C LYS A 18 0.35 -8.78 -5.55
N ASP A 19 0.87 -9.81 -4.90
CA ASP A 19 0.33 -11.17 -5.00
C ASP A 19 -1.10 -11.24 -4.42
N PHE A 20 -1.38 -10.50 -3.35
CA PHE A 20 -2.73 -10.38 -2.79
C PHE A 20 -3.69 -9.68 -3.76
N LEU A 21 -3.30 -8.53 -4.32
CA LEU A 21 -4.12 -7.79 -5.28
C LEU A 21 -4.36 -8.59 -6.58
N LYS A 22 -3.36 -9.35 -7.02
CA LYS A 22 -3.47 -10.21 -8.19
C LYS A 22 -4.53 -11.30 -8.02
N LYS A 23 -4.71 -11.84 -6.81
CA LYS A 23 -5.75 -12.85 -6.50
C LYS A 23 -7.17 -12.33 -6.69
N ILE A 24 -7.38 -11.01 -6.55
CA ILE A 24 -8.67 -10.35 -6.77
C ILE A 24 -8.78 -9.69 -8.15
N GLY A 25 -7.85 -9.98 -9.06
CA GLY A 25 -7.87 -9.48 -10.44
C GLY A 25 -7.23 -8.11 -10.65
N ILE A 26 -6.59 -7.54 -9.64
CA ILE A 26 -5.87 -6.25 -9.76
C ILE A 26 -4.40 -6.53 -10.06
N ASN A 27 -3.99 -6.27 -11.29
CA ASN A 27 -2.60 -6.41 -11.70
C ASN A 27 -1.83 -5.12 -11.38
N VAL A 28 -0.91 -5.18 -10.42
CA VAL A 28 -0.04 -4.05 -10.08
C VAL A 28 1.14 -4.04 -11.04
N LYS A 29 1.27 -2.95 -11.81
CA LYS A 29 2.45 -2.71 -12.62
C LYS A 29 3.49 -1.96 -11.79
N GLU A 30 4.66 -2.55 -11.59
CA GLU A 30 5.76 -1.81 -10.98
C GLU A 30 6.34 -0.79 -11.98
N PRO A 31 6.78 0.37 -11.49
CA PRO A 31 7.52 1.32 -12.31
C PRO A 31 8.83 0.69 -12.78
N ALA A 32 9.20 0.92 -14.04
CA ALA A 32 10.39 0.33 -14.64
C ALA A 32 11.70 0.95 -14.10
N ASN A 33 11.60 2.10 -13.44
CA ASN A 33 12.75 2.88 -12.97
C ASN A 33 12.44 3.49 -11.58
N ARG A 34 13.12 4.56 -11.18
CA ARG A 34 12.93 5.27 -9.89
C ARG A 34 11.61 6.05 -9.77
N GLU A 35 10.65 5.79 -10.63
CA GLU A 35 9.33 6.41 -10.54
C GLU A 35 8.58 5.85 -9.33
N LEU A 36 7.74 6.68 -8.71
CA LEU A 36 6.95 6.30 -7.53
C LEU A 36 5.47 6.12 -7.85
N ILE A 37 5.10 6.26 -9.14
CA ILE A 37 3.72 6.21 -9.60
C ILE A 37 3.65 5.30 -10.83
N SER A 38 2.63 4.45 -10.88
CA SER A 38 2.29 3.68 -12.08
C SER A 38 0.77 3.64 -12.29
N TYR A 39 0.38 3.32 -13.52
CA TYR A 39 -1.02 3.26 -13.94
C TYR A 39 -1.28 1.94 -14.66
N GLU A 40 -2.34 1.23 -14.28
CA GLU A 40 -2.76 -0.02 -14.93
C GLU A 40 -4.26 -0.24 -14.72
N ASN A 41 -5.01 -0.58 -15.79
CA ASN A 41 -6.42 -1.00 -15.74
C ASN A 41 -7.36 -0.09 -14.91
N GLY A 42 -7.17 1.23 -14.97
CA GLY A 42 -8.00 2.19 -14.22
C GLY A 42 -7.63 2.34 -12.75
N TYR A 43 -6.45 1.88 -12.35
CA TYR A 43 -5.86 2.10 -11.03
C TYR A 43 -4.62 2.98 -11.13
N THR A 44 -4.41 3.79 -10.09
CA THR A 44 -3.16 4.53 -9.86
C THR A 44 -2.45 3.91 -8.67
N PHE A 45 -1.21 3.45 -8.85
CA PHE A 45 -0.40 2.88 -7.77
C PHE A 45 0.69 3.86 -7.37
N TYR A 46 0.76 4.16 -6.09
CA TYR A 46 1.85 4.89 -5.46
C TYR A 46 2.76 3.90 -4.73
N PHE A 47 4.07 4.12 -4.77
CA PHE A 47 5.06 3.25 -4.13
C PHE A 47 5.88 4.00 -3.06
N PRO A 48 5.25 4.62 -2.04
CA PRO A 48 5.98 5.33 -1.01
C PRO A 48 6.79 4.36 -0.12
N ARG A 49 7.58 4.94 0.80
CA ARG A 49 8.12 4.15 1.92
C ARG A 49 6.96 3.65 2.77
N ALA A 50 7.11 2.48 3.38
CA ALA A 50 6.06 1.89 4.22
C ALA A 50 5.54 2.87 5.27
N PHE A 51 6.44 3.65 5.89
CA PHE A 51 6.15 4.66 6.91
C PHE A 51 5.35 5.87 6.40
N ASP A 52 5.30 6.09 5.08
CA ASP A 52 4.62 7.22 4.45
C ASP A 52 3.25 6.79 3.88
N VAL A 53 2.91 5.49 3.85
CA VAL A 53 1.62 5.00 3.33
C VAL A 53 0.40 5.64 4.02
N PRO A 54 0.30 5.71 5.36
CA PRO A 54 -0.87 6.32 6.01
C PRO A 54 -1.04 7.79 5.65
N VAL A 55 0.06 8.52 5.45
CA VAL A 55 0.05 9.93 5.02
C VAL A 55 -0.57 10.08 3.65
N TYR A 56 -0.27 9.18 2.71
CA TYR A 56 -0.87 9.20 1.38
C TYR A 56 -2.39 9.00 1.45
N VAL A 57 -2.85 8.05 2.27
CA VAL A 57 -4.28 7.75 2.43
C VAL A 57 -5.02 8.95 3.05
N GLU A 58 -4.47 9.53 4.11
CA GLU A 58 -5.01 10.72 4.76
C GLU A 58 -5.12 11.93 3.80
N ASN A 59 -4.19 12.05 2.85
CA ASN A 59 -4.13 13.17 1.90
C ASN A 59 -4.84 12.89 0.55
N GLY A 60 -5.71 11.88 0.48
CA GLY A 60 -6.62 11.67 -0.65
C GLY A 60 -6.27 10.51 -1.58
N VAL A 61 -5.36 9.62 -1.19
CA VAL A 61 -5.28 8.28 -1.81
C VAL A 61 -6.38 7.40 -1.23
N ASP A 62 -7.11 6.68 -2.08
CA ASP A 62 -8.32 5.97 -1.65
C ASP A 62 -8.04 4.83 -0.65
N ILE A 63 -6.98 4.06 -0.89
CA ILE A 63 -6.58 2.93 -0.05
C ILE A 63 -5.06 2.77 0.05
N GLY A 64 -4.59 2.12 1.11
CA GLY A 64 -3.17 1.83 1.30
C GLY A 64 -2.93 0.53 2.07
N ILE A 65 -1.77 -0.08 1.83
CA ILE A 65 -1.30 -1.26 2.58
C ILE A 65 -0.07 -0.86 3.39
N CYS A 66 -0.11 -1.03 4.70
CA CYS A 66 1.03 -0.77 5.58
C CYS A 66 1.15 -1.86 6.66
N GLY A 67 2.31 -1.89 7.32
CA GLY A 67 2.50 -2.75 8.48
C GLY A 67 1.69 -2.24 9.68
N SER A 68 1.26 -3.16 10.54
CA SER A 68 0.51 -2.81 11.75
C SER A 68 1.32 -1.94 12.71
N ASP A 69 2.64 -2.09 12.73
CA ASP A 69 3.58 -1.22 13.43
C ASP A 69 3.46 0.24 12.95
N VAL A 70 3.52 0.46 11.63
CA VAL A 70 3.39 1.79 11.04
C VAL A 70 2.03 2.40 11.34
N ALA A 71 0.95 1.63 11.18
CA ALA A 71 -0.41 2.09 11.45
C ALA A 71 -0.61 2.53 12.91
N LEU A 72 0.00 1.82 13.86
CA LEU A 72 -0.08 2.13 15.28
C LEU A 72 0.78 3.35 15.67
N GLU A 73 1.95 3.53 15.04
CA GLU A 73 2.86 4.64 15.36
C GLU A 73 2.37 5.99 14.84
N ARG A 74 1.77 6.00 13.65
CA ARG A 74 1.58 7.24 12.89
C ARG A 74 0.38 8.10 13.31
N SER A 75 -0.55 7.58 14.13
CA SER A 75 -1.72 8.32 14.66
C SER A 75 -2.50 9.14 13.61
N ASN A 76 -2.48 8.72 12.33
CA ASN A 76 -3.22 9.38 11.25
C ASN A 76 -4.72 9.07 11.33
N GLU A 77 -5.56 9.96 10.83
CA GLU A 77 -7.01 9.76 10.76
C GLU A 77 -7.40 8.87 9.57
N VAL A 78 -7.04 7.59 9.64
CA VAL A 78 -7.31 6.59 8.60
C VAL A 78 -8.15 5.43 9.15
N TYR A 79 -9.04 4.90 8.31
CA TYR A 79 -9.80 3.71 8.66
C TYR A 79 -9.01 2.43 8.31
N ILE A 80 -8.94 1.49 9.24
CA ILE A 80 -8.25 0.20 9.07
C ILE A 80 -9.33 -0.91 9.00
N PRO A 81 -9.87 -1.21 7.80
CA PRO A 81 -10.98 -2.15 7.66
C PRO A 81 -10.56 -3.61 7.73
N LEU A 82 -9.28 -3.92 7.47
CA LEU A 82 -8.85 -5.28 7.17
C LEU A 82 -7.41 -5.53 7.64
N GLU A 83 -7.22 -6.67 8.31
CA GLU A 83 -5.90 -7.26 8.54
C GLU A 83 -5.59 -8.24 7.40
N LEU A 84 -4.42 -8.10 6.78
CA LEU A 84 -4.01 -8.94 5.66
C LEU A 84 -3.26 -10.20 6.14
N PRO A 85 -3.35 -11.34 5.42
CA PRO A 85 -2.81 -12.63 5.87
C PRO A 85 -1.30 -12.78 5.69
N PHE A 86 -0.54 -11.69 5.59
CA PHE A 86 0.90 -11.67 5.34
C PHE A 86 1.60 -10.56 6.15
N GLY A 87 2.92 -10.44 6.05
CA GLY A 87 3.67 -9.40 6.76
C GLY A 87 3.82 -9.63 8.27
N LYS A 88 3.54 -10.84 8.76
CA LYS A 88 3.66 -11.18 10.18
C LYS A 88 5.10 -10.98 10.67
N CYS A 89 5.24 -10.19 11.74
CA CYS A 89 6.49 -9.93 12.44
C CYS A 89 6.18 -9.63 13.91
N ARG A 90 7.23 -9.48 14.72
CA ARG A 90 7.14 -9.11 16.14
C ARG A 90 8.16 -8.02 16.44
N MET A 91 7.75 -7.01 17.20
CA MET A 91 8.66 -6.05 17.81
C MET A 91 9.47 -6.73 18.92
N SER A 92 10.80 -6.65 18.84
CA SER A 92 11.73 -7.28 19.77
C SER A 92 12.72 -6.23 20.28
N ILE A 93 13.14 -6.37 21.54
CA ILE A 93 14.14 -5.52 22.22
C ILE A 93 15.50 -6.20 22.12
#